data_AF-A0A4D6MUZ8-F1
#
_entry.id   AF-A0A4D6MUZ8-F1
#
_cell.length_a   1.000
_cell.length_b   1.000
_cell.length_c   1.000
_cell.angle_alpha   90.00
_cell.angle_beta   90.00
_cell.angle_gamma   90.00
#
_symmetry.space_group_name_H-M   'P 1'
#
loop_
_entity.id
_entity.type
_entity.pdbx_description
1 polymer ?
#
loop_
_entity_poly.entity_id
_entity_poly.type
_entity_poly.pdbx_seq_one_letter_code
_entity_poly.pdbx_strand_id
1 'polypeptide(L)'
;MQERIQAGKRLLEAKRIAEENERQRNLSLRKAEKEEEKRARERVLQKLEQDKLNRKYKQGLPSEGQASIRSSATKLQQEKKLNPVYTTTKTEQLRECLRNLKRNHQGEDARVRRAFQTLLIYVGNVAKNPKEEKYKKIRLNNPLFLDRVGSLNGGVEFLELCGFERSGDFLHLPQEKVDMALLNSAGFVLNSAMTNPFFGVLSTTHN
;
A
#
# COMPACT_ATOMS: atom_id res chain seq x y z
N MET A 1 -46.82 34.08 34.85
CA MET A 1 -45.81 33.02 35.15
C MET A 1 -45.68 31.98 34.02
N GLN A 2 -46.76 31.66 33.28
CA GLN A 2 -46.75 30.68 32.17
C GLN A 2 -45.91 31.08 30.93
N GLU A 3 -45.83 32.37 30.58
CA GLU A 3 -45.11 32.83 29.38
C GLU A 3 -43.58 32.58 29.44
N ARG A 4 -42.98 32.64 30.63
CA ARG A 4 -41.54 32.36 30.82
C ARG A 4 -41.19 30.88 30.60
N ILE A 5 -42.11 29.98 30.96
CA ILE A 5 -41.96 28.53 30.75
C ILE A 5 -42.07 28.21 29.25
N GLN A 6 -42.97 28.89 28.54
CA GLN A 6 -43.14 28.73 27.10
C GLN A 6 -41.96 29.30 26.29
N ALA A 7 -41.41 30.44 26.73
CA ALA A 7 -40.19 31.02 26.15
C ALA A 7 -38.96 30.10 26.34
N GLY A 8 -38.80 29.49 27.51
CA GLY A 8 -37.74 28.50 27.76
C GLY A 8 -37.84 27.26 26.87
N LYS A 9 -39.06 26.74 26.66
CA LYS A 9 -39.31 25.61 25.75
C LYS A 9 -38.95 25.94 24.30
N ARG A 10 -39.33 27.12 23.80
CA ARG A 10 -39.00 27.57 22.43
C ARG A 10 -37.50 27.80 22.25
N LEU A 11 -36.80 28.29 23.28
CA LEU A 11 -35.35 28.48 23.23
C LEU A 11 -34.60 27.14 23.13
N LEU A 12 -35.03 26.14 23.90
CA LEU A 12 -34.48 24.77 23.83
C LEU A 12 -34.73 24.11 22.47
N GLU A 13 -35.94 24.29 21.93
CA GLU A 13 -36.32 23.74 20.62
C GLU A 13 -35.55 24.42 19.47
N ALA A 14 -35.41 25.74 19.52
CA ALA A 14 -34.59 26.50 18.56
C ALA A 14 -33.11 26.09 18.61
N LYS A 15 -32.56 25.86 19.81
CA LYS A 15 -31.18 25.37 19.98
C LYS A 15 -31.00 23.97 19.36
N ARG A 16 -31.98 23.07 19.55
CA ARG A 16 -31.96 21.72 18.97
C ARG A 16 -32.01 21.75 17.44
N ILE A 17 -32.85 22.61 16.87
CA ILE A 17 -32.98 22.78 15.41
C ILE A 17 -31.69 23.38 14.82
N ALA A 18 -31.07 24.34 15.49
CA ALA A 18 -29.81 24.94 15.06
C ALA A 18 -28.66 23.90 15.06
N GLU A 19 -28.57 23.09 16.10
CA GLU A 19 -27.55 22.04 16.23
C GLU A 19 -27.73 20.94 15.19
N GLU A 20 -28.97 20.50 14.93
CA GLU A 20 -29.30 19.52 13.88
C GLU A 20 -28.92 20.06 12.49
N ASN A 21 -29.25 21.32 12.20
CA ASN A 21 -28.89 21.97 10.94
C ASN A 21 -27.37 22.09 10.75
N GLU A 22 -26.63 22.37 11.82
CA GLU A 22 -25.17 22.42 11.79
C GLU A 22 -24.56 21.03 11.53
N ARG A 23 -25.09 19.98 12.18
CA ARG A 23 -24.69 18.60 11.93
C ARG A 23 -24.94 18.18 10.47
N GLN A 24 -26.11 18.52 9.92
CA GLN A 24 -26.44 18.25 8.53
C GLN A 24 -25.49 18.96 7.55
N ARG A 25 -25.15 20.23 7.81
CA ARG A 25 -24.16 20.96 7.00
C ARG A 25 -22.78 20.29 7.05
N ASN A 26 -22.33 19.89 8.23
CA ASN A 26 -21.03 19.22 8.39
C ASN A 26 -20.96 17.87 7.68
N LEU A 27 -22.04 17.08 7.72
CA LEU A 27 -22.13 15.82 6.98
C LEU A 27 -22.14 16.05 5.47
N SER A 28 -22.84 17.09 5.01
CA SER A 28 -22.91 17.45 3.59
C SER A 28 -21.55 17.90 3.05
N LEU A 29 -20.80 18.69 3.83
CA LEU A 29 -19.44 19.12 3.50
C LEU A 29 -18.48 17.93 3.39
N ARG A 30 -18.49 17.02 4.36
CA ARG A 30 -17.66 15.81 4.33
C ARG A 30 -18.01 14.89 3.16
N LYS A 31 -19.30 14.81 2.79
CA LYS A 31 -19.75 14.01 1.64
C LYS A 31 -19.31 14.64 0.32
N ALA A 32 -19.42 15.97 0.19
CA ALA A 32 -18.97 16.71 -0.98
C ALA A 32 -17.46 16.63 -1.17
N GLU A 33 -16.67 16.79 -0.10
CA GLU A 33 -15.21 16.67 -0.13
C GLU A 33 -14.76 15.28 -0.57
N LYS A 34 -15.39 14.23 -0.03
CA LYS A 34 -15.11 12.84 -0.41
C LYS A 34 -15.47 12.53 -1.87
N GLU A 35 -16.55 13.10 -2.36
CA GLU A 35 -16.97 12.94 -3.76
C GLU A 35 -16.05 13.70 -4.73
N GLU A 36 -15.59 14.89 -4.33
CA GLU A 36 -14.62 15.67 -5.07
C GLU A 36 -13.26 14.97 -5.14
N GLU A 37 -12.80 14.39 -4.02
CA GLU A 37 -11.57 13.58 -3.99
C GLU A 37 -11.69 12.36 -4.91
N LYS A 38 -12.86 11.70 -4.92
CA LYS A 38 -13.12 10.56 -5.83
C LYS A 38 -13.09 10.99 -7.29
N ARG A 39 -13.75 12.11 -7.64
CA ARG A 39 -13.71 12.68 -9.00
C ARG A 39 -12.30 13.10 -9.41
N ALA A 40 -11.53 13.67 -8.51
CA ALA A 40 -10.13 14.03 -8.78
C ALA A 40 -9.27 12.80 -9.05
N ARG A 41 -9.42 11.73 -8.26
CA ARG A 41 -8.73 10.46 -8.48
C ARG A 41 -9.09 9.81 -9.81
N GLU A 42 -10.38 9.81 -10.17
CA GLU A 42 -10.85 9.27 -11.46
C GLU A 42 -10.29 10.06 -12.66
N ARG A 43 -10.26 11.39 -12.59
CA ARG A 43 -9.63 12.23 -13.63
C ARG A 43 -8.15 11.97 -13.80
N VAL A 44 -7.41 11.79 -12.70
CA VAL A 44 -5.97 11.47 -12.74
C VAL A 44 -5.74 10.10 -13.38
N LEU A 45 -6.56 9.10 -13.05
CA LEU A 45 -6.47 7.76 -13.64
C LEU A 45 -6.75 7.79 -15.15
N GLN A 46 -7.80 8.49 -15.57
CA GLN A 46 -8.17 8.64 -16.99
C GLN A 46 -7.07 9.36 -17.79
N LYS A 47 -6.42 10.37 -17.19
CA LYS A 47 -5.30 11.08 -17.82
C LYS A 47 -4.06 10.20 -17.98
N LEU A 48 -3.76 9.35 -16.99
CA LEU A 48 -2.68 8.36 -17.10
C LEU A 48 -2.95 7.31 -18.18
N GLU A 49 -4.21 6.91 -18.36
CA GLU A 49 -4.60 5.97 -19.41
C GLU A 49 -4.47 6.59 -20.82
N GLN A 50 -4.86 7.85 -20.99
CA GLN A 50 -4.63 8.59 -22.23
C GLN A 50 -3.14 8.77 -22.52
N ASP A 51 -2.31 9.10 -21.53
CA ASP A 51 -0.86 9.20 -21.70
C ASP A 51 -0.24 7.85 -22.07
N LYS A 52 -0.74 6.74 -21.51
CA LYS A 52 -0.31 5.38 -21.88
C LYS A 52 -0.62 5.07 -23.36
N LEU A 53 -1.80 5.46 -23.85
CA LEU A 53 -2.18 5.28 -25.26
C LEU A 53 -1.41 6.21 -26.19
N ASN A 54 -1.22 7.48 -25.82
CA ASN A 54 -0.44 8.45 -26.59
C ASN A 54 1.04 8.06 -26.69
N ARG A 55 1.61 7.47 -25.62
CA ARG A 55 2.97 6.93 -25.63
C ARG A 55 3.09 5.67 -26.49
N LYS A 56 2.05 4.84 -26.51
CA LYS A 56 1.95 3.66 -27.40
C LYS A 56 1.82 4.08 -28.88
N TYR A 57 1.12 5.17 -29.16
CA TYR A 57 0.97 5.73 -30.50
C TYR A 57 2.24 6.46 -30.98
N LYS A 58 2.92 7.23 -30.11
CA LYS A 58 4.18 7.92 -30.45
C LYS A 58 5.41 7.01 -30.53
N GLN A 59 5.36 5.77 -30.03
CA GLN A 59 6.46 4.79 -30.13
C GLN A 59 6.46 3.97 -31.43
N GLY A 60 5.63 4.30 -32.44
CA GLY A 60 5.82 3.79 -33.80
C GLY A 60 5.70 2.27 -33.93
N LEU A 61 4.59 1.69 -33.47
CA LEU A 61 4.26 0.29 -33.77
C LEU A 61 3.11 0.26 -34.80
N PRO A 62 3.37 -0.11 -36.07
CA PRO A 62 2.31 -0.32 -37.05
C PRO A 62 1.50 -1.56 -36.65
N SER A 63 0.18 -1.43 -36.73
CA SER A 63 -0.75 -2.54 -36.68
C SER A 63 -0.90 -3.10 -38.09
N GLU A 64 -0.40 -4.31 -38.32
CA GLU A 64 -0.99 -5.32 -39.21
C GLU A 64 -0.78 -6.67 -38.48
N GLY A 65 -1.74 -7.58 -38.34
CA GLY A 65 -2.65 -8.10 -39.35
C GLY A 65 -2.37 -9.61 -39.42
N GLN A 66 -3.25 -10.40 -38.80
CA GLN A 66 -3.48 -11.85 -39.00
C GLN A 66 -2.47 -12.92 -38.50
N ALA A 67 -3.11 -13.98 -37.99
CA ALA A 67 -2.81 -15.41 -38.15
C ALA A 67 -1.68 -16.09 -37.33
N SER A 68 -2.13 -16.94 -36.40
CA SER A 68 -1.95 -18.40 -36.39
C SER A 68 -0.58 -19.02 -36.77
N ILE A 69 -0.12 -19.90 -35.87
CA ILE A 69 0.63 -21.17 -36.10
C ILE A 69 2.17 -21.17 -36.02
N ARG A 70 2.62 -22.04 -35.09
CA ARG A 70 3.84 -22.89 -35.02
C ARG A 70 5.24 -22.28 -34.85
N SER A 71 5.74 -22.53 -33.64
CA SER A 71 6.99 -23.26 -33.31
C SER A 71 8.16 -23.23 -34.31
N SER A 72 9.29 -22.73 -33.84
CA SER A 72 10.55 -23.52 -33.78
C SER A 72 11.61 -22.80 -32.94
N ALA A 73 12.31 -23.60 -32.13
CA ALA A 73 13.49 -23.25 -31.35
C ALA A 73 14.64 -22.78 -32.28
N THR A 74 15.65 -21.98 -31.88
CA THR A 74 16.72 -22.38 -30.95
C THR A 74 17.69 -21.21 -30.65
N LYS A 75 17.85 -20.92 -29.35
CA LYS A 75 19.03 -20.46 -28.54
C LYS A 75 19.99 -19.34 -29.00
N LEU A 76 20.18 -18.38 -28.09
CA LEU A 76 21.49 -18.09 -27.47
C LEU A 76 21.28 -17.76 -25.97
N GLN A 77 22.06 -18.42 -25.12
CA GLN A 77 21.97 -18.42 -23.67
C GLN A 77 22.75 -17.24 -23.09
N GLN A 78 22.16 -16.51 -22.14
CA GLN A 78 22.89 -16.04 -20.97
C GLN A 78 21.97 -16.03 -19.75
N GLU A 79 22.51 -16.59 -18.68
CA GLU A 79 21.86 -17.05 -17.45
C GLU A 79 21.35 -15.86 -16.60
N LYS A 80 20.20 -15.92 -15.93
CA LYS A 80 19.99 -16.71 -14.71
C LYS A 80 18.51 -16.97 -14.47
N LYS A 81 18.19 -18.25 -14.30
CA LYS A 81 16.94 -18.80 -13.78
C LYS A 81 16.66 -18.23 -12.38
N LEU A 82 15.55 -17.54 -12.17
CA LEU A 82 14.94 -17.43 -10.84
C LEU A 82 13.58 -18.13 -10.91
N ASN A 83 13.54 -19.30 -10.29
CA ASN A 83 12.43 -20.24 -10.32
C ASN A 83 11.20 -19.66 -9.60
N PRO A 84 9.96 -19.95 -10.05
CA PRO A 84 8.72 -19.64 -9.30
C PRO A 84 8.70 -20.26 -7.89
N VAL A 85 9.56 -21.26 -7.64
CA VAL A 85 9.78 -21.86 -6.31
C VAL A 85 10.41 -20.86 -5.34
N TYR A 86 11.39 -20.05 -5.78
CA TYR A 86 12.10 -19.09 -4.92
C TYR A 86 11.23 -17.92 -4.50
N THR A 87 10.43 -17.39 -5.44
CA THR A 87 9.48 -16.32 -5.16
C THR A 87 8.39 -16.80 -4.20
N THR A 88 7.99 -18.07 -4.29
CA THR A 88 7.04 -18.69 -3.35
C THR A 88 7.63 -18.81 -1.95
N THR A 89 8.86 -19.32 -1.80
CA THR A 89 9.54 -19.42 -0.50
C THR A 89 9.73 -18.05 0.15
N LYS A 90 10.16 -17.04 -0.62
CA LYS A 90 10.28 -15.67 -0.11
C LYS A 90 8.94 -15.06 0.27
N THR A 91 7.89 -15.31 -0.50
CA THR A 91 6.55 -14.81 -0.18
C THR A 91 6.04 -15.41 1.13
N GLU A 92 6.36 -16.67 1.42
CA GLU A 92 6.01 -17.29 2.70
C GLU A 92 6.87 -16.74 3.85
N GLN A 93 8.16 -16.46 3.62
CA GLN A 93 9.00 -15.75 4.59
C GLN A 93 8.45 -14.35 4.92
N LEU A 94 7.96 -13.61 3.92
CA LEU A 94 7.31 -12.31 4.14
C LEU A 94 6.03 -12.46 4.98
N ARG A 95 5.22 -13.50 4.74
CA ARG A 95 4.04 -13.81 5.55
C ARG A 95 4.44 -14.14 6.98
N GLU A 96 5.41 -15.02 7.18
CA GLU A 96 5.91 -15.40 8.51
C GLU A 96 6.45 -14.19 9.27
N CYS A 97 7.22 -13.33 8.61
CA CYS A 97 7.74 -12.10 9.18
C CYS A 97 6.62 -11.18 9.70
N LEU A 98 5.57 -10.95 8.91
CA LEU A 98 4.43 -10.15 9.36
C LEU A 98 3.61 -10.85 10.47
N ARG A 99 3.53 -12.19 10.45
CA ARG A 99 2.88 -12.98 11.51
C ARG A 99 3.64 -12.83 12.83
N ASN A 100 4.96 -12.95 12.81
CA ASN A 100 5.82 -12.73 13.97
C ASN A 100 5.74 -11.29 14.46
N LEU A 101 5.76 -10.30 13.57
CA LEU A 101 5.60 -8.89 13.92
C LEU A 101 4.28 -8.66 14.68
N LYS A 102 3.17 -9.24 14.20
CA LYS A 102 1.86 -9.15 14.86
C LYS A 102 1.83 -9.90 16.21
N ARG A 103 2.47 -11.08 16.31
CA ARG A 103 2.54 -11.87 17.55
C ARG A 103 3.40 -11.20 18.63
N ASN A 104 4.52 -10.60 18.24
CA ASN A 104 5.45 -9.94 19.16
C ASN A 104 4.88 -8.65 19.76
N HIS A 105 3.88 -8.04 19.11
CA HIS A 105 3.24 -6.79 19.54
C HIS A 105 1.74 -7.00 19.79
N GLN A 106 1.37 -8.14 20.38
CA GLN A 106 -0.02 -8.41 20.79
C GLN A 106 -0.51 -7.33 21.75
N GLY A 107 -1.64 -6.69 21.41
CA GLY A 107 -2.19 -5.54 22.15
C GLY A 107 -1.87 -4.17 21.55
N GLU A 108 -0.91 -4.08 20.63
CA GLU A 108 -0.56 -2.85 19.90
C GLU A 108 -1.07 -2.84 18.44
N ASP A 109 -2.26 -3.40 18.19
CA ASP A 109 -2.79 -3.58 16.83
C ASP A 109 -2.87 -2.28 16.01
N ALA A 110 -3.09 -1.13 16.67
CA ALA A 110 -3.07 0.17 16.01
C ALA A 110 -1.66 0.55 15.52
N ARG A 111 -0.61 0.23 16.30
CA ARG A 111 0.79 0.47 15.93
C ARG A 111 1.23 -0.48 14.83
N VAL A 112 0.90 -1.77 14.95
CA VAL A 112 1.16 -2.79 13.92
C VAL A 112 0.50 -2.40 12.59
N ARG A 113 -0.76 -1.95 12.63
CA ARG A 113 -1.46 -1.46 11.41
C ARG A 113 -0.76 -0.25 10.78
N ARG A 114 -0.32 0.73 11.58
CA ARG A 114 0.44 1.90 11.07
C ARG A 114 1.79 1.48 10.45
N ALA A 115 2.44 0.47 11.02
CA ALA A 115 3.66 -0.10 10.48
C ALA A 115 3.41 -0.74 9.11
N PHE A 116 2.40 -1.60 9.00
CA PHE A 116 2.04 -2.26 7.74
C PHE A 116 1.67 -1.24 6.64
N GLN A 117 0.95 -0.18 6.98
CA GLN A 117 0.68 0.91 6.05
C GLN A 117 1.97 1.59 5.58
N THR A 118 2.89 1.86 6.50
CA THR A 118 4.17 2.52 6.17
C THR A 118 5.06 1.62 5.30
N LEU A 119 5.15 0.34 5.64
CA LEU A 119 5.85 -0.67 4.83
C LEU A 119 5.24 -0.78 3.42
N LEU A 120 3.90 -0.76 3.31
CA LEU A 120 3.21 -0.80 2.03
C LEU A 120 3.51 0.44 1.18
N ILE A 121 3.63 1.61 1.79
CA ILE A 121 4.03 2.84 1.08
C ILE A 121 5.45 2.69 0.52
N TYR A 122 6.41 2.20 1.31
CA TYR A 122 7.78 2.02 0.82
C TYR A 122 7.86 1.04 -0.35
N VAL A 123 7.32 -0.17 -0.17
CA VAL A 123 7.30 -1.21 -1.20
C VAL A 123 6.50 -0.75 -2.43
N GLY A 124 5.34 -0.14 -2.22
CA GLY A 124 4.46 0.35 -3.29
C GLY A 124 5.06 1.50 -4.09
N ASN A 125 5.80 2.40 -3.44
CA ASN A 125 6.49 3.50 -4.13
C ASN A 125 7.60 2.97 -5.05
N VAL A 126 8.39 2.01 -4.57
CA VAL A 126 9.41 1.34 -5.39
C VAL A 126 8.76 0.56 -6.54
N ALA A 127 7.72 -0.22 -6.27
CA ALA A 127 7.04 -1.01 -7.30
C ALA A 127 6.39 -0.13 -8.40
N LYS A 128 5.91 1.07 -8.06
CA LYS A 128 5.38 2.03 -9.03
C LYS A 128 6.48 2.75 -9.82
N ASN A 129 7.56 3.12 -9.14
CA ASN A 129 8.63 3.94 -9.70
C ASN A 129 10.02 3.33 -9.40
N PRO A 130 10.39 2.19 -9.99
CA PRO A 130 11.61 1.45 -9.62
C PRO A 130 12.91 2.16 -10.03
N LYS A 131 12.84 3.11 -10.96
CA LYS A 131 14.00 3.90 -11.43
C LYS A 131 14.33 5.07 -10.52
N GLU A 132 13.42 5.44 -9.62
CA GLU A 132 13.53 6.67 -8.86
C GLU A 132 14.21 6.44 -7.50
N GLU A 133 15.42 6.99 -7.36
CA GLU A 133 16.33 6.72 -6.24
C GLU A 133 15.79 7.14 -4.88
N LYS A 134 15.01 8.22 -4.81
CA LYS A 134 14.40 8.70 -3.57
C LYS A 134 13.47 7.67 -2.92
N TYR A 135 12.87 6.77 -3.71
CA TYR A 135 12.02 5.70 -3.19
C TYR A 135 12.81 4.44 -2.84
N LYS A 136 14.00 4.28 -3.41
CA LYS A 136 14.93 3.19 -3.11
C LYS A 136 15.76 3.47 -1.85
N LYS A 137 15.70 4.66 -1.25
CA LYS A 137 16.52 5.05 -0.11
C LYS A 137 15.66 5.52 1.08
N ILE A 138 15.85 4.90 2.23
CA ILE A 138 15.15 5.17 3.49
C ILE A 138 16.17 5.56 4.55
N ARG A 139 15.91 6.63 5.31
CA ARG A 139 16.74 7.07 6.43
C ARG A 139 16.34 6.33 7.70
N LEU A 140 17.27 5.61 8.33
CA LEU A 140 17.03 4.94 9.61
C LEU A 140 16.81 5.94 10.73
N ASN A 141 17.55 7.06 10.74
CA ASN A 141 17.41 8.11 11.77
C ASN A 141 16.16 8.98 11.61
N ASN A 142 15.28 8.71 10.64
CA ASN A 142 14.04 9.46 10.51
C ASN A 142 13.10 9.07 11.68
N PRO A 143 12.64 10.02 12.51
CA PRO A 143 11.81 9.72 13.66
C PRO A 143 10.49 9.03 13.29
N LEU A 144 9.91 9.37 12.13
CA LEU A 144 8.70 8.70 11.63
C LEU A 144 8.96 7.26 11.20
N PHE A 145 10.15 6.97 10.68
CA PHE A 145 10.53 5.61 10.34
C PHE A 145 10.77 4.79 11.61
N LEU A 146 11.51 5.34 12.57
CA LEU A 146 11.77 4.69 13.86
C LEU A 146 10.49 4.42 14.62
N ASP A 147 9.61 5.40 14.78
CA ASP A 147 8.33 5.24 15.50
C ASP A 147 7.46 4.13 14.90
N ARG A 148 7.40 4.06 13.56
CA ARG A 148 6.44 3.18 12.87
C ARG A 148 6.98 1.81 12.50
N VAL A 149 8.25 1.72 12.10
CA VAL A 149 8.84 0.49 11.52
C VAL A 149 10.12 0.10 12.26
N GLY A 150 11.00 1.06 12.54
CA GLY A 150 12.31 0.77 13.16
C GLY A 150 12.23 0.32 14.62
N SER A 151 11.19 0.72 15.35
CA SER A 151 10.96 0.34 16.75
C SER A 151 10.18 -0.97 16.89
N LEU A 152 9.65 -1.52 15.79
CA LEU A 152 8.96 -2.79 15.79
C LEU A 152 9.91 -3.89 15.37
N ASN A 153 10.09 -4.87 16.24
CA ASN A 153 10.91 -6.02 15.95
C ASN A 153 10.33 -6.80 14.75
N GLY A 154 11.13 -6.98 13.69
CA GLY A 154 10.71 -7.53 12.40
C GLY A 154 10.32 -6.50 11.32
N GLY A 155 10.19 -5.21 11.65
CA GLY A 155 9.84 -4.17 10.66
C GLY A 155 10.95 -3.93 9.62
N VAL A 156 12.20 -3.87 10.10
CA VAL A 156 13.40 -3.73 9.24
C VAL A 156 13.68 -5.02 8.49
N GLU A 157 13.56 -6.17 9.16
CA GLU A 157 13.73 -7.50 8.54
C GLU A 157 12.79 -7.70 7.34
N PHE A 158 11.55 -7.22 7.43
CA PHE A 158 10.62 -7.27 6.29
C PHE A 158 11.15 -6.50 5.08
N LEU A 159 11.76 -5.34 5.29
CA LEU A 159 12.36 -4.56 4.20
C LEU A 159 13.58 -5.27 3.63
N GLU A 160 14.40 -5.90 4.48
CA GLU A 160 15.54 -6.70 4.04
C GLU A 160 15.10 -7.91 3.19
N LEU A 161 14.01 -8.59 3.57
CA LEU A 161 13.40 -9.66 2.77
C LEU A 161 12.88 -9.17 1.41
N CYS A 162 12.44 -7.91 1.33
CA CYS A 162 12.06 -7.25 0.07
C CYS A 162 13.28 -6.84 -0.79
N GLY A 163 14.50 -6.99 -0.27
CA GLY A 163 15.75 -6.72 -0.98
C GLY A 163 16.46 -5.43 -0.56
N PHE A 164 15.95 -4.70 0.44
CA PHE A 164 16.65 -3.53 0.98
C PHE A 164 17.91 -3.98 1.75
N GLU A 165 18.96 -3.19 1.66
CA GLU A 165 20.23 -3.41 2.33
C GLU A 165 20.51 -2.26 3.28
N ARG A 166 21.03 -2.60 4.45
CA ARG A 166 21.48 -1.62 5.43
C ARG A 166 22.89 -1.13 5.08
N SER A 167 22.99 0.12 4.62
CA SER A 167 24.27 0.85 4.51
C SER A 167 24.31 1.94 5.57
N GLY A 168 24.93 1.63 6.71
CA GLY A 168 25.07 2.55 7.85
C GLY A 168 23.72 3.04 8.36
N ASP A 169 23.47 4.34 8.21
CA ASP A 169 22.25 5.04 8.65
C ASP A 169 21.10 5.01 7.63
N PHE A 170 21.27 4.28 6.52
CA PHE A 170 20.27 4.19 5.46
C PHE A 170 19.95 2.74 5.10
N LEU A 171 18.69 2.49 4.77
CA LEU A 171 18.30 1.34 3.96
C LEU A 171 18.27 1.78 2.49
N HIS A 172 18.94 1.05 1.61
CA HIS A 172 18.84 1.26 0.17
C HIS A 172 18.48 -0.02 -0.55
N LEU A 173 17.75 0.09 -1.65
CA LEU A 173 17.45 -1.03 -2.54
C LEU A 173 18.31 -0.92 -3.80
N PRO A 174 19.34 -1.77 -3.97
CA PRO A 174 20.15 -1.79 -5.19
C PRO A 174 19.28 -2.09 -6.41
N GLN A 175 19.54 -1.43 -7.54
CA GLN A 175 18.76 -1.64 -8.76
C GLN A 175 18.82 -3.09 -9.26
N GLU A 176 19.93 -3.78 -9.04
CA GLU A 176 20.15 -5.19 -9.37
C GLU A 176 19.27 -6.14 -8.56
N LYS A 177 18.85 -5.72 -7.36
CA LYS A 177 18.04 -6.51 -6.42
C LYS A 177 16.55 -6.17 -6.46
N VAL A 178 16.13 -5.27 -7.36
CA VAL A 178 14.72 -4.91 -7.54
C VAL A 178 13.98 -6.07 -8.22
N ASP A 179 13.38 -6.95 -7.43
CA ASP A 179 12.47 -7.98 -7.91
C ASP A 179 11.02 -7.48 -7.87
N MET A 180 10.50 -7.11 -9.04
CA MET A 180 9.14 -6.60 -9.17
C MET A 180 8.07 -7.63 -8.78
N ALA A 181 8.31 -8.92 -9.02
CA ALA A 181 7.36 -9.96 -8.62
C ALA A 181 7.29 -10.06 -7.10
N LEU A 182 8.46 -10.05 -6.45
CA LEU A 182 8.56 -10.07 -4.99
C LEU A 182 7.93 -8.83 -4.34
N LEU A 183 8.19 -7.63 -4.86
CA LEU A 183 7.61 -6.38 -4.33
C LEU A 183 6.09 -6.35 -4.46
N ASN A 184 5.55 -6.82 -5.60
CA ASN A 184 4.10 -6.94 -5.78
C ASN A 184 3.48 -7.98 -4.82
N SER A 185 4.12 -9.14 -4.65
CA SER A 185 3.71 -10.14 -3.66
C SER A 185 3.76 -9.61 -2.24
N ALA A 186 4.83 -8.88 -1.88
CA ALA A 186 4.98 -8.25 -0.57
C ALA A 186 3.87 -7.22 -0.31
N GLY A 187 3.55 -6.39 -1.31
CA GLY A 187 2.43 -5.45 -1.24
C GLY A 187 1.07 -6.14 -1.05
N PHE A 188 0.84 -7.25 -1.77
CA PHE A 188 -0.37 -8.05 -1.61
C PHE A 188 -0.46 -8.64 -0.20
N VAL A 189 0.62 -9.25 0.29
CA VAL A 189 0.68 -9.86 1.62
C VAL A 189 0.46 -8.82 2.73
N LEU A 190 1.06 -7.63 2.62
CA LEU A 190 0.81 -6.50 3.53
C LEU A 190 -0.65 -6.06 3.50
N ASN A 191 -1.24 -5.93 2.31
CA ASN A 191 -2.64 -5.54 2.17
C ASN A 191 -3.58 -6.60 2.75
N SER A 192 -3.30 -7.89 2.51
CA SER A 192 -4.01 -8.99 3.16
C SER A 192 -3.84 -8.94 4.68
N ALA A 193 -2.66 -8.62 5.20
CA ALA A 193 -2.42 -8.52 6.64
C ALA A 193 -3.24 -7.43 7.33
N MET A 194 -3.53 -6.34 6.62
CA MET A 194 -4.35 -5.25 7.14
C MET A 194 -5.85 -5.48 7.00
N THR A 195 -6.28 -6.10 5.90
CA THR A 195 -7.70 -6.28 5.57
C THR A 195 -8.28 -7.59 6.09
N ASN A 196 -7.45 -8.62 6.29
CA ASN A 196 -7.89 -9.93 6.74
C ASN A 196 -7.75 -10.07 8.28
N PRO A 197 -8.87 -10.23 9.02
CA PRO A 197 -8.84 -10.46 10.46
C PRO A 197 -8.06 -11.73 10.88
N PHE A 198 -8.04 -12.75 10.03
CA PHE A 198 -7.41 -14.05 10.28
C PHE A 198 -5.94 -14.12 9.89
N PHE A 199 -5.35 -13.02 9.41
CA PHE A 199 -3.93 -12.98 9.11
C PHE A 199 -3.11 -13.28 10.38
N GLY A 200 -2.41 -14.42 10.41
CA GLY A 200 -1.65 -14.92 11.57
C GLY A 200 -2.21 -16.15 12.27
N VAL A 201 -3.45 -16.55 11.97
CA VAL A 201 -4.19 -17.58 12.72
C VAL A 201 -4.13 -18.96 12.06
N LEU A 202 -3.98 -19.04 10.74
CA LEU A 202 -4.22 -20.29 9.98
C LEU A 202 -2.97 -21.07 9.52
N SER A 203 -1.77 -20.75 9.99
CA SER A 203 -0.60 -21.59 9.68
C SER A 203 -0.53 -22.75 10.68
N THR A 204 -1.34 -23.78 10.47
CA THR A 204 -1.09 -25.10 11.07
C THR A 204 0.26 -25.58 10.58
N THR A 205 1.18 -25.73 11.51
CA THR A 205 2.44 -26.44 11.38
C THR A 205 2.17 -27.83 10.80
N HIS A 206 2.64 -28.10 9.58
CA HIS A 206 2.95 -29.48 9.21
C HIS A 206 4.36 -29.77 9.75
N ASN A 207 4.39 -30.52 10.85
CA ASN A 207 5.57 -31.28 11.28
C ASN A 207 5.84 -32.41 10.29
#